data_AF-A0AAD7R291-F1
#
_entry.id   AF-A0AAD7R291-F1
#
_cell.length_a   1.000
_cell.length_b   1.000
_cell.length_c   1.000
_cell.angle_alpha   90.00
_cell.angle_beta   90.00
_cell.angle_gamma   90.00
#
_symmetry.space_group_name_H-M   'P 1'
#
loop_
_entity.id
_entity.type
_entity.pdbx_description
1 polymer ?
#
loop_
_entity_poly.entity_id
_entity_poly.type
_entity_poly.pdbx_seq_one_letter_code
_entity_poly.pdbx_strand_id
1 'polypeptide(L)'
;MESSIGDTSLNLPKRQRGLGRLETEIGAQFEKMHAFLRKREAEVKRELLNEERKCLESMDKNLVVIRDRLMGRRETEAVLLSALAIAEPDYYLQESVDKHVLSSETHISVNDLQVTPDSLCLGPYETHLQFFMWKDMLQVIRSVPEPLAMKNDRKGNLIVSVEGSSVWPVDKETGFKLWPNASSEATTVSREWFHYGQHYWEVHVGGKLDWTLGVRSFLWKGKGYIFRAEGAELLELSLDLRVKPSKVGLYLDSER
;
A
#
# COMPACT_ATOMS: atom_id res chain seq x y z
N MET A 1 -44.90 -27.17 38.32
CA MET A 1 -44.87 -26.16 37.24
C MET A 1 -44.00 -25.02 37.75
N GLU A 2 -42.68 -25.22 37.80
CA GLU A 2 -41.71 -24.23 38.31
C GLU A 2 -40.30 -24.77 38.03
N SER A 3 -39.71 -24.43 36.88
CA SER A 3 -38.24 -24.39 36.68
C SER A 3 -37.94 -23.92 35.25
N SER A 4 -38.03 -22.61 34.98
CA SER A 4 -37.42 -22.02 33.77
C SER A 4 -37.24 -20.50 33.89
N ILE A 5 -36.76 -20.04 35.05
CA ILE A 5 -36.44 -18.62 35.27
C ILE A 5 -34.95 -18.43 35.70
N GLY A 6 -34.28 -19.51 36.14
CA GLY A 6 -32.89 -19.47 36.61
C GLY A 6 -31.82 -19.25 35.53
N ASP A 7 -32.06 -19.70 34.29
CA ASP A 7 -31.06 -19.58 33.22
C ASP A 7 -31.05 -18.21 32.53
N THR A 8 -32.19 -17.50 32.49
CA THR A 8 -32.28 -16.20 31.80
C THR A 8 -31.55 -15.10 32.57
N SER A 9 -31.54 -15.15 33.91
CA SER A 9 -30.90 -14.13 34.76
C SER A 9 -29.37 -14.27 34.81
N LEU A 10 -28.82 -15.49 34.69
CA LEU A 10 -27.38 -15.73 34.70
C LEU A 10 -26.72 -15.40 33.34
N ASN A 11 -27.49 -15.47 32.25
CA ASN A 11 -27.03 -15.19 30.89
C ASN A 11 -27.02 -13.70 30.54
N LEU A 12 -27.89 -12.89 31.13
CA LEU A 12 -27.91 -11.42 30.93
C LEU A 12 -26.56 -10.73 31.26
N PRO A 13 -25.95 -10.93 32.45
CA PRO A 13 -24.69 -10.30 32.79
C PRO A 13 -23.51 -10.90 32.02
N LYS A 14 -23.57 -12.16 31.59
CA LYS A 14 -22.57 -12.75 30.68
C LYS A 14 -22.65 -12.11 29.28
N ARG A 15 -23.86 -11.91 28.74
CA ARG A 15 -24.08 -11.22 27.46
C ARG A 15 -23.66 -9.75 27.52
N GLN A 16 -24.00 -9.03 28.59
CA GLN A 16 -23.59 -7.63 28.78
C GLN A 16 -22.06 -7.49 28.88
N ARG A 17 -21.37 -8.41 29.56
CA ARG A 17 -19.91 -8.46 29.57
C ARG A 17 -19.32 -8.78 28.19
N GLY A 18 -19.97 -9.66 27.43
CA GLY A 18 -19.59 -9.95 26.04
C GLY A 18 -19.71 -8.74 25.12
N LEU A 19 -20.82 -8.00 25.22
CA LEU A 19 -21.07 -6.76 24.49
C LEU A 19 -19.99 -5.70 24.79
N GLY A 20 -19.73 -5.42 26.07
CA GLY A 20 -18.70 -4.44 26.44
C GLY A 20 -17.29 -4.83 25.98
N ARG A 21 -16.96 -6.13 26.01
CA ARG A 21 -15.70 -6.64 25.47
C ARG A 21 -15.62 -6.46 23.96
N LEU A 22 -16.70 -6.74 23.23
CA LEU A 22 -16.75 -6.57 21.78
C LEU A 22 -16.68 -5.09 21.37
N GLU A 23 -17.39 -4.21 22.05
CA GLU A 23 -17.31 -2.76 21.83
C GLU A 23 -15.89 -2.23 22.04
N THR A 24 -15.23 -2.69 23.10
CA THR A 24 -13.83 -2.33 23.38
C THR A 24 -12.88 -2.85 22.30
N GLU A 25 -13.08 -4.08 21.83
CA GLU A 25 -12.25 -4.66 20.76
C GLU A 25 -12.47 -3.92 19.42
N ILE A 26 -13.73 -3.64 19.05
CA ILE A 26 -14.06 -2.84 17.86
C ILE A 26 -13.38 -1.49 17.97
N GLY A 27 -13.53 -0.79 19.10
CA GLY A 27 -12.88 0.49 19.35
C GLY A 27 -11.36 0.42 19.20
N ALA A 28 -10.73 -0.63 19.75
CA ALA A 28 -9.28 -0.83 19.65
C ALA A 28 -8.81 -1.09 18.21
N GLN A 29 -9.59 -1.81 17.38
CA GLN A 29 -9.27 -2.05 15.97
C GLN A 29 -9.37 -0.76 15.14
N PHE A 30 -10.43 0.02 15.34
CA PHE A 30 -10.57 1.34 14.71
C PHE A 30 -9.46 2.30 15.13
N GLU A 31 -9.12 2.32 16.42
CA GLU A 31 -8.09 3.22 16.93
C GLU A 31 -6.70 2.90 16.36
N LYS A 32 -6.37 1.62 16.13
CA LYS A 32 -5.13 1.24 15.41
C LYS A 32 -5.09 1.84 14.00
N MET A 33 -6.21 1.76 13.28
CA MET A 33 -6.33 2.30 11.92
C MET A 33 -6.24 3.83 11.91
N HIS A 34 -6.93 4.50 12.84
CA HIS A 34 -6.86 5.95 12.98
C HIS A 34 -5.47 6.44 13.38
N ALA A 35 -4.80 5.75 14.31
CA ALA A 35 -3.45 6.07 14.72
C ALA A 35 -2.47 5.97 13.54
N PHE A 36 -2.61 4.93 12.71
CA PHE A 36 -1.83 4.78 11.49
C PHE A 36 -2.06 5.96 10.52
N LEU A 37 -3.32 6.28 10.22
CA LEU A 37 -3.67 7.36 9.29
C LEU A 37 -3.16 8.72 9.79
N ARG A 38 -3.35 9.04 11.07
CA ARG A 38 -2.84 10.30 11.66
C ARG A 38 -1.32 10.39 11.57
N LYS A 39 -0.61 9.30 11.86
CA LYS A 39 0.85 9.25 11.74
C LYS A 39 1.29 9.51 10.30
N ARG A 40 0.65 8.86 9.34
CA ARG A 40 1.01 8.96 7.92
C ARG A 40 0.67 10.33 7.34
N GLU A 41 -0.46 10.92 7.74
CA GLU A 41 -0.82 12.29 7.41
C GLU A 41 0.23 13.30 7.91
N ALA A 42 0.68 13.16 9.16
CA ALA A 42 1.70 14.02 9.73
C ALA A 42 3.06 13.89 9.01
N GLU A 43 3.40 12.69 8.56
CA GLU A 43 4.60 12.43 7.77
C GLU A 43 4.57 13.11 6.41
N VAL A 44 3.48 12.94 5.65
CA VAL A 44 3.32 13.58 4.33
C VAL A 44 3.34 15.10 4.44
N LYS A 45 2.65 15.68 5.45
CA LYS A 45 2.68 17.14 5.69
C LYS A 45 4.09 17.64 6.04
N ARG A 46 4.85 16.87 6.82
CA ARG A 46 6.23 17.22 7.18
C ARG A 46 7.15 17.18 5.95
N GLU A 47 6.99 16.20 5.07
CA GLU A 47 7.74 16.14 3.81
C GLU A 47 7.44 17.35 2.94
N LEU A 48 6.18 17.75 2.81
CA LEU A 48 5.78 18.96 2.09
C LEU A 48 6.47 20.22 2.63
N LEU A 49 6.41 20.44 3.96
CA LEU A 49 7.06 21.59 4.60
C LEU A 49 8.58 21.59 4.45
N ASN A 50 9.19 20.40 4.32
CA ASN A 50 10.62 20.27 4.11
C ASN A 50 11.01 20.61 2.67
N GLU A 51 10.22 20.20 1.67
CA GLU A 51 10.44 20.57 0.28
C GLU A 51 10.22 22.06 0.03
N GLU A 52 9.18 22.66 0.62
CA GLU A 52 8.95 24.11 0.58
C GLU A 52 10.15 24.87 1.15
N ARG A 53 10.66 24.44 2.31
CA ARG A 53 11.84 25.06 2.94
C ARG A 53 13.08 24.96 2.05
N LYS A 54 13.36 23.79 1.47
CA LYS A 54 14.50 23.61 0.55
C LYS A 54 14.39 24.54 -0.66
N CYS A 55 13.18 24.70 -1.20
CA CYS A 55 12.90 25.63 -2.29
C CYS A 55 13.24 27.07 -1.89
N LEU A 56 12.72 27.54 -0.75
CA LEU A 56 12.99 28.87 -0.21
C LEU A 56 14.49 29.10 0.05
N GLU A 57 15.18 28.15 0.67
CA GLU A 57 16.62 28.24 0.91
C GLU A 57 17.43 28.34 -0.39
N SER A 58 17.00 27.66 -1.45
CA SER A 58 17.61 27.79 -2.77
C SER A 58 17.36 29.17 -3.38
N MET A 59 16.15 29.70 -3.24
CA MET A 59 15.80 31.05 -3.72
C MET A 59 16.59 32.13 -2.98
N ASP A 60 16.74 32.02 -1.67
CA ASP A 60 17.54 32.95 -0.87
C ASP A 60 19.02 32.95 -1.29
N LYS A 61 19.59 31.76 -1.54
CA LYS A 61 20.95 31.65 -2.09
C LYS A 61 21.08 32.32 -3.44
N ASN A 62 20.11 32.11 -4.34
CA ASN A 62 20.08 32.77 -5.64
C ASN A 62 20.03 34.29 -5.51
N LEU A 63 19.21 34.82 -4.58
CA LEU A 63 19.10 36.27 -4.34
C LEU A 63 20.41 36.88 -3.85
N VAL A 64 21.13 36.20 -2.96
CA VAL A 64 22.46 36.64 -2.50
C VAL A 64 23.44 36.69 -3.67
N VAL A 65 23.51 35.63 -4.48
CA VAL A 65 24.39 35.58 -5.66
C VAL A 65 24.07 36.71 -6.66
N ILE A 66 22.78 36.97 -6.92
CA ILE A 66 22.37 38.06 -7.81
C ILE A 66 22.77 39.42 -7.22
N ARG A 67 22.55 39.62 -5.91
CA ARG A 67 22.90 40.88 -5.22
C ARG A 67 24.39 41.15 -5.26
N ASP A 68 25.22 40.16 -4.96
CA ASP A 68 26.68 40.29 -4.96
C ASP A 68 27.21 40.62 -6.36
N ARG A 69 26.65 39.97 -7.40
CA ARG A 69 26.97 40.27 -8.80
C ARG A 69 26.57 41.71 -9.18
N LEU A 70 25.40 42.18 -8.72
CA LEU A 70 24.95 43.56 -8.96
C LEU A 70 25.84 44.59 -8.24
N MET A 71 26.32 44.26 -7.04
CA MET A 71 27.27 45.11 -6.30
C MET A 71 28.60 45.20 -7.03
N GLY A 72 29.20 44.06 -7.40
CA GLY A 72 30.46 44.04 -8.15
C GLY A 72 30.37 44.81 -9.48
N ARG A 73 29.24 44.71 -10.19
CA ARG A 73 29.01 45.53 -11.40
C ARG A 73 28.96 47.02 -11.11
N ARG A 74 28.24 47.44 -10.06
CA ARG A 74 28.19 48.86 -9.67
C ARG A 74 29.56 49.41 -9.29
N GLU A 75 30.39 48.61 -8.64
CA GLU A 75 31.77 48.98 -8.32
C GLU A 75 32.60 49.17 -9.59
N THR A 76 32.51 48.23 -10.54
CA THR A 76 33.20 48.38 -11.85
C THR A 76 32.71 49.59 -12.63
N GLU A 77 31.40 49.86 -12.61
CA GLU A 77 30.79 51.03 -13.24
C GLU A 77 31.29 52.33 -12.59
N ALA A 78 31.34 52.39 -11.25
CA ALA A 78 31.86 53.55 -10.52
C ALA A 78 33.34 53.81 -10.84
N VAL A 79 34.16 52.75 -10.96
CA VAL A 79 35.56 52.85 -11.38
C VAL A 79 35.66 53.41 -12.81
N LEU A 80 34.85 52.89 -13.75
CA LEU A 80 34.82 53.37 -15.13
C LEU A 80 34.34 54.81 -15.26
N LEU A 81 33.33 55.22 -14.49
CA LEU A 81 32.85 56.61 -14.47
C LEU A 81 33.90 57.56 -13.88
N SER A 82 34.60 57.12 -12.83
CA SER A 82 35.70 57.90 -12.24
C SER A 82 36.88 58.03 -13.21
N ALA A 83 37.18 56.99 -13.99
CA ALA A 83 38.17 57.01 -15.05
C ALA A 83 37.88 58.05 -16.13
N LEU A 84 36.63 58.12 -16.59
CA LEU A 84 36.17 59.06 -17.61
C LEU A 84 36.18 60.52 -17.14
N ALA A 85 36.12 60.76 -15.83
CA ALA A 85 36.14 62.10 -15.24
C ALA A 85 37.55 62.68 -15.09
N ILE A 86 38.62 61.91 -15.35
CA ILE A 86 40.01 62.37 -15.24
C ILE A 86 40.34 63.31 -16.41
N ALA A 87 40.83 64.51 -16.08
CA ALA A 87 41.09 65.58 -17.04
C ALA A 87 42.32 65.37 -17.95
N GLU A 88 43.23 64.45 -17.62
CA GLU A 88 44.42 64.10 -18.41
C GLU A 88 44.33 62.65 -18.93
N PRO A 89 43.86 62.46 -20.18
CA PRO A 89 43.58 61.13 -20.73
C PRO A 89 44.85 60.29 -20.97
N ASP A 90 46.00 60.93 -21.22
CA ASP A 90 47.23 60.26 -21.63
C ASP A 90 47.87 59.43 -20.50
N TYR A 91 47.79 59.89 -19.24
CA TYR A 91 48.30 59.17 -18.07
C TYR A 91 47.44 57.93 -17.75
N TYR A 92 46.12 58.05 -17.90
CA TYR A 92 45.18 56.96 -17.61
C TYR A 92 45.26 55.83 -18.64
N LEU A 93 45.51 56.16 -19.91
CA LEU A 93 45.71 55.17 -20.97
C LEU A 93 46.94 54.30 -20.73
N GLN A 94 47.99 54.84 -20.10
CA GLN A 94 49.19 54.07 -19.77
C GLN A 94 48.94 53.11 -18.59
N GLU A 95 48.21 53.54 -17.57
CA GLU A 95 47.87 52.72 -16.39
C GLU A 95 46.79 51.65 -16.66
N SER A 96 45.85 51.94 -17.57
CA SER A 96 44.74 51.05 -17.95
C SER A 96 45.12 49.98 -18.99
N VAL A 97 46.30 50.09 -19.62
CA VAL A 97 46.87 49.03 -20.46
C VAL A 97 47.65 48.02 -19.59
N ASP A 98 48.27 48.47 -18.49
CA ASP A 98 48.97 47.61 -17.52
C ASP A 98 48.01 46.90 -16.56
N LYS A 99 46.93 47.56 -16.14
CA LYS A 99 45.83 46.90 -15.45
C LYS A 99 44.88 46.36 -16.51
N HIS A 100 44.73 45.05 -16.57
CA HIS A 100 43.86 44.25 -17.46
C HIS A 100 42.35 44.62 -17.43
N VAL A 101 41.98 45.91 -17.44
CA VAL A 101 40.64 46.45 -17.13
C VAL A 101 39.59 46.06 -18.19
N LEU A 102 40.02 45.67 -19.39
CA LEU A 102 39.10 45.33 -20.50
C LEU A 102 39.10 43.86 -20.95
N SER A 103 39.78 42.95 -20.25
CA SER A 103 39.78 41.52 -20.60
C SER A 103 39.28 40.67 -19.46
N SER A 104 37.97 40.63 -19.29
CA SER A 104 37.28 39.46 -18.75
C SER A 104 35.91 39.37 -19.40
N GLU A 105 35.86 38.43 -20.34
CA GLU A 105 34.72 37.85 -21.03
C GLU A 105 33.36 38.14 -20.38
N THR A 106 32.49 38.82 -21.13
CA THR A 106 31.06 38.95 -20.84
C THR A 106 30.30 37.64 -21.09
N HIS A 107 30.87 36.49 -20.74
CA HIS A 107 30.12 35.23 -20.69
C HIS A 107 29.43 35.13 -19.34
N ILE A 108 28.18 35.58 -19.29
CA ILE A 108 27.30 35.32 -18.15
C ILE A 108 26.99 33.82 -18.17
N SER A 109 27.78 33.03 -17.44
CA SER A 109 27.41 31.67 -17.11
C SER A 109 26.26 31.73 -16.11
N VAL A 110 25.06 31.41 -16.58
CA VAL A 110 23.83 31.30 -15.76
C VAL A 110 23.85 29.99 -14.95
N ASN A 111 24.89 29.17 -15.10
CA ASN A 111 24.95 27.81 -14.57
C ASN A 111 24.98 27.73 -13.03
N ASP A 112 25.22 28.84 -12.32
CA ASP A 112 25.24 28.87 -10.85
C ASP A 112 23.86 29.12 -10.22
N LEU A 113 22.84 29.44 -11.02
CA LEU A 113 21.49 29.72 -10.52
C LEU A 113 20.62 28.47 -10.64
N GLN A 114 20.07 28.02 -9.52
CA GLN A 114 19.12 26.90 -9.52
C GLN A 114 17.70 27.43 -9.76
N VAL A 115 17.06 27.03 -10.86
CA VAL A 115 15.67 27.38 -11.13
C VAL A 115 14.77 26.41 -10.37
N THR A 116 14.08 26.93 -9.36
CA THR A 116 13.03 26.21 -8.63
C THR A 116 11.71 26.34 -9.37
N PRO A 117 11.00 25.24 -9.69
CA PRO A 117 9.69 25.32 -10.34
C PRO A 117 8.63 25.95 -9.42
N ASP A 118 7.68 26.69 -10.01
CA ASP A 118 6.62 27.43 -9.31
C ASP A 118 5.58 26.54 -8.60
N SER A 119 5.62 25.21 -8.81
CA SER A 119 4.67 24.27 -8.21
C SER A 119 5.40 23.14 -7.47
N LEU A 120 5.02 22.94 -6.21
CA LEU A 120 5.47 21.82 -5.39
C LEU A 120 4.75 20.56 -5.85
N CYS A 121 5.25 19.90 -6.89
CA CYS A 121 4.66 18.63 -7.32
C CYS A 121 4.93 17.54 -6.28
N LEU A 122 3.92 17.26 -5.45
CA LEU A 122 3.93 16.13 -4.50
C LEU A 122 3.83 14.76 -5.20
N GLY A 123 3.73 14.75 -6.53
CA GLY A 123 3.72 13.55 -7.35
C GLY A 123 2.55 12.62 -6.97
N PRO A 124 2.81 11.37 -6.56
CA PRO A 124 1.74 10.38 -6.29
C PRO A 124 0.83 10.77 -5.10
N TYR A 125 1.27 11.66 -4.22
CA TYR A 125 0.50 12.10 -3.05
C TYR A 125 -0.55 13.17 -3.37
N GLU A 126 -0.51 13.80 -4.55
CA GLU A 126 -1.54 14.73 -5.02
C GLU A 126 -2.71 14.01 -5.71
N THR A 127 -2.42 12.90 -6.41
CA THR A 127 -3.38 12.25 -7.29
C THR A 127 -3.95 10.96 -6.72
N HIS A 128 -3.15 10.19 -5.96
CA HIS A 128 -3.49 8.81 -5.57
C HIS A 128 -3.26 8.52 -4.09
N LEU A 129 -3.16 9.54 -3.24
CA LEU A 129 -2.91 9.41 -1.81
C LEU A 129 -3.85 8.38 -1.15
N GLN A 130 -5.16 8.48 -1.38
CA GLN A 130 -6.15 7.58 -0.77
C GLN A 130 -5.89 6.12 -1.11
N PHE A 131 -5.52 5.82 -2.36
CA PHE A 131 -5.21 4.46 -2.79
C PHE A 131 -3.96 3.91 -2.08
N PHE A 132 -2.90 4.73 -2.01
CA PHE A 132 -1.67 4.34 -1.30
C PHE A 132 -1.90 4.20 0.20
N MET A 133 -2.68 5.09 0.81
CA MET A 133 -3.03 4.99 2.23
C MET A 133 -3.81 3.72 2.53
N TRP A 134 -4.84 3.40 1.73
CA TRP A 134 -5.58 2.15 1.85
C TRP A 134 -4.68 0.92 1.70
N LYS A 135 -3.79 0.92 0.70
CA LYS A 135 -2.85 -0.18 0.46
C LYS A 135 -1.85 -0.35 1.60
N ASP A 136 -1.30 0.75 2.13
CA ASP A 136 -0.40 0.70 3.28
C ASP A 136 -1.15 0.27 4.55
N MET A 137 -2.42 0.66 4.70
CA MET A 137 -3.27 0.24 5.81
C MET A 137 -3.44 -1.27 5.90
N LEU A 138 -3.50 -1.97 4.76
CA LEU A 138 -3.60 -3.44 4.71
C LEU A 138 -2.44 -4.13 5.43
N GLN A 139 -1.28 -3.47 5.57
CA GLN A 139 -0.13 -4.02 6.32
C GLN A 139 -0.33 -3.96 7.84
N VAL A 140 -1.15 -3.03 8.33
CA VAL A 140 -1.44 -2.85 9.76
C VAL A 140 -2.65 -3.68 10.19
N ILE A 141 -3.57 -3.95 9.27
CA ILE A 141 -4.76 -4.77 9.51
C ILE A 141 -4.34 -6.25 9.54
N ARG A 142 -4.67 -6.96 10.62
CA ARG A 142 -4.33 -8.38 10.82
C ARG A 142 -5.07 -9.36 9.90
N SER A 143 -6.00 -8.90 9.07
CA SER A 143 -6.79 -9.74 8.17
C SER A 143 -6.06 -10.10 6.88
N VAL A 144 -4.72 -10.12 6.90
CA VAL A 144 -3.98 -10.74 5.81
C VAL A 144 -4.48 -12.19 5.72
N PRO A 145 -5.00 -12.64 4.55
CA PRO A 145 -5.45 -14.01 4.38
C PRO A 145 -4.35 -14.94 4.88
N GLU A 146 -4.68 -15.84 5.81
CA GLU A 146 -3.70 -16.76 6.36
C GLU A 146 -3.15 -17.60 5.19
N PRO A 147 -1.82 -17.61 4.97
CA PRO A 147 -1.25 -18.36 3.87
C PRO A 147 -1.42 -19.85 4.17
N LEU A 148 -2.31 -20.50 3.42
CA LEU A 148 -2.52 -21.93 3.51
C LEU A 148 -1.59 -22.66 2.52
N ALA A 149 -0.69 -23.49 3.03
CA ALA A 149 0.16 -24.33 2.20
C ALA A 149 -0.52 -25.69 1.98
N MET A 150 -0.86 -26.00 0.74
CA MET A 150 -1.52 -27.27 0.42
C MET A 150 -0.56 -28.46 0.61
N LYS A 151 -1.09 -29.58 1.13
CA LYS A 151 -0.35 -30.84 1.20
C LYS A 151 -0.26 -31.45 -0.19
N ASN A 152 0.94 -31.87 -0.57
CA ASN A 152 1.14 -32.66 -1.77
C ASN A 152 0.87 -34.13 -1.41
N ASP A 153 -0.37 -34.59 -1.61
CA ASP A 153 -0.68 -36.01 -1.55
C ASP A 153 -0.40 -36.65 -2.91
N ARG A 154 0.71 -37.39 -2.99
CA ARG A 154 1.15 -38.10 -4.20
C ARG A 154 0.14 -39.15 -4.70
N LYS A 155 -0.91 -39.46 -3.92
CA LYS A 155 -1.95 -40.43 -4.31
C LYS A 155 -3.08 -39.81 -5.15
N GLY A 156 -3.21 -38.47 -5.16
CA GLY A 156 -4.26 -37.74 -5.86
C GLY A 156 -3.91 -37.33 -7.30
N ASN A 157 -4.92 -37.09 -8.13
CA ASN A 157 -4.78 -36.52 -9.49
C ASN A 157 -4.49 -35.00 -9.44
N LEU A 158 -3.68 -34.53 -8.47
CA LEU A 158 -3.42 -33.11 -8.24
C LEU A 158 -1.92 -32.84 -8.15
N ILE A 159 -1.45 -31.80 -8.84
CA ILE A 159 -0.13 -31.22 -8.60
C ILE A 159 -0.29 -29.94 -7.79
N VAL A 160 0.46 -29.87 -6.70
CA VAL A 160 0.61 -28.67 -5.87
C VAL A 160 1.88 -27.93 -6.30
N SER A 161 1.81 -26.60 -6.39
CA SER A 161 2.98 -25.74 -6.63
C SER A 161 4.06 -25.96 -5.56
N VAL A 162 5.32 -25.66 -5.89
CA VAL A 162 6.45 -25.74 -4.94
C VAL A 162 6.16 -24.94 -3.67
N GLU A 163 5.56 -23.76 -3.82
CA GLU A 163 5.17 -22.85 -2.73
C GLU A 163 3.92 -23.31 -1.96
N GLY A 164 3.24 -24.38 -2.37
CA GLY A 164 2.02 -24.86 -1.71
C GLY A 164 0.77 -24.01 -1.98
N SER A 165 0.86 -22.87 -2.67
CA SER A 165 -0.23 -21.90 -2.82
C SER A 165 -1.16 -22.13 -4.02
N SER A 166 -0.90 -23.15 -4.85
CA SER A 166 -1.70 -23.40 -6.05
C SER A 166 -1.83 -24.88 -6.34
N VAL A 167 -3.00 -25.28 -6.83
CA VAL A 167 -3.37 -26.68 -7.06
C VAL A 167 -3.96 -26.83 -8.46
N TRP A 168 -3.48 -27.83 -9.20
CA TRP A 168 -3.90 -28.12 -10.57
C TRP A 168 -4.29 -29.59 -10.71
N PRO A 169 -5.43 -29.91 -11.35
CA PRO A 169 -5.74 -31.27 -11.71
C PRO A 169 -4.74 -31.77 -12.78
N VAL A 170 -4.35 -33.03 -12.68
CA VAL A 170 -3.39 -33.69 -13.56
C VAL A 170 -3.92 -35.04 -13.98
N ASP A 171 -3.70 -35.37 -15.24
CA ASP A 171 -4.00 -36.69 -15.77
C ASP A 171 -2.93 -37.69 -15.30
N LYS A 172 -3.37 -38.79 -14.69
CA LYS A 172 -2.50 -39.84 -14.15
C LYS A 172 -1.76 -40.60 -15.24
N GLU A 173 -2.33 -40.70 -16.43
CA GLU A 173 -1.73 -41.49 -17.52
C GLU A 173 -0.65 -40.71 -18.25
N THR A 174 -0.88 -39.42 -18.47
CA THR A 174 0.01 -38.58 -19.27
C THR A 174 0.91 -37.66 -18.43
N GLY A 175 0.59 -37.46 -17.14
CA GLY A 175 1.31 -36.55 -16.24
C GLY A 175 1.14 -35.06 -16.57
N PHE A 176 0.33 -34.73 -17.58
CA PHE A 176 0.08 -33.35 -17.97
C PHE A 176 -1.03 -32.69 -17.16
N LYS A 177 -0.89 -31.37 -16.99
CA LYS A 177 -1.93 -30.54 -16.37
C LYS A 177 -3.20 -30.61 -17.19
N LEU A 178 -4.30 -30.96 -16.52
CA LEU A 178 -5.62 -30.92 -17.13
C LEU A 178 -6.05 -29.47 -17.34
N TRP A 179 -6.78 -29.23 -18.42
CA TRP A 179 -7.35 -27.92 -18.72
C TRP A 179 -8.33 -27.46 -17.62
N PRO A 180 -8.53 -26.14 -17.40
CA PRO A 180 -9.37 -25.61 -16.32
C PRO A 180 -10.84 -26.06 -16.33
N ASN A 181 -11.30 -26.66 -17.43
CA ASN A 181 -12.64 -27.18 -17.64
C ASN A 181 -12.79 -28.69 -17.37
N ALA A 182 -11.69 -29.39 -17.04
CA ALA A 182 -11.74 -30.82 -16.72
C ALA A 182 -12.22 -31.02 -15.27
N SER A 183 -13.26 -31.82 -15.06
CA SER A 183 -13.71 -32.19 -13.71
C SER A 183 -12.79 -33.25 -13.12
N SER A 184 -12.29 -33.02 -11.91
CA SER A 184 -11.50 -33.97 -11.14
C SER A 184 -12.10 -34.07 -9.75
N GLU A 185 -12.29 -35.29 -9.24
CA GLU A 185 -12.80 -35.53 -7.88
C GLU A 185 -11.70 -35.46 -6.81
N ALA A 186 -10.46 -35.20 -7.21
CA ALA A 186 -9.34 -35.16 -6.30
C ALA A 186 -9.40 -33.90 -5.43
N THR A 187 -9.24 -34.07 -4.13
CA THR A 187 -9.19 -32.99 -3.13
C THR A 187 -7.82 -32.96 -2.46
N THR A 188 -7.44 -31.78 -1.98
CA THR A 188 -6.26 -31.62 -1.12
C THR A 188 -6.63 -30.75 0.08
N VAL A 189 -5.79 -30.79 1.10
CA VAL A 189 -5.99 -30.12 2.38
C VAL A 189 -4.76 -29.31 2.73
N SER A 190 -4.95 -28.24 3.49
CA SER A 190 -3.86 -27.43 4.03
C SER A 190 -2.94 -28.24 4.95
N ARG A 191 -1.71 -27.75 5.13
CA ARG A 191 -0.76 -28.25 6.13
C ARG A 191 -1.14 -27.80 7.53
N GLU A 192 -1.73 -26.63 7.59
CA GLU A 192 -2.16 -25.90 8.77
C GLU A 192 -3.46 -26.49 9.34
N TRP A 193 -3.58 -26.46 10.67
CA TRP A 193 -4.75 -26.88 11.44
C TRP A 193 -5.08 -25.80 12.46
N PHE A 194 -6.38 -25.55 12.63
CA PHE A 194 -6.89 -24.53 13.55
C PHE A 194 -7.61 -25.21 14.71
N HIS A 195 -7.30 -24.77 15.94
CA HIS A 195 -7.92 -25.31 17.16
C HIS A 195 -8.96 -24.37 17.78
N TYR A 196 -8.77 -23.05 17.64
CA TYR A 196 -9.65 -22.01 18.16
C TYR A 196 -9.27 -20.66 17.52
N GLY A 197 -10.22 -19.74 17.45
CA GLY A 197 -9.97 -18.37 16.96
C GLY A 197 -10.65 -18.06 15.62
N GLN A 198 -10.29 -16.90 15.08
CA GLN A 198 -10.85 -16.33 13.86
C GLN A 198 -9.82 -16.43 12.75
N HIS A 199 -10.17 -17.15 11.69
CA HIS A 199 -9.28 -17.44 10.57
C HIS A 199 -9.94 -16.99 9.26
N TYR A 200 -9.19 -16.31 8.41
CA TYR A 200 -9.65 -15.86 7.10
C TYR A 200 -8.67 -16.29 6.02
N TRP A 201 -9.16 -16.87 4.94
CA TRP A 201 -8.34 -17.18 3.77
C TRP A 201 -9.12 -16.97 2.47
N GLU A 202 -8.40 -16.76 1.38
CA GLU A 202 -8.97 -16.48 0.07
C GLU A 202 -8.44 -17.46 -0.96
N VAL A 203 -9.32 -17.96 -1.82
CA VAL A 203 -8.96 -18.86 -2.92
C VAL A 203 -9.37 -18.26 -4.25
N HIS A 204 -8.40 -18.17 -5.15
CA HIS A 204 -8.63 -17.76 -6.53
C HIS A 204 -9.08 -18.98 -7.33
N VAL A 205 -10.36 -19.02 -7.69
CA VAL A 205 -10.96 -20.09 -8.50
C VAL A 205 -10.94 -19.75 -10.00
N GLY A 206 -10.81 -18.47 -10.35
CA GLY A 206 -10.73 -18.01 -11.73
C GLY A 206 -11.99 -18.34 -12.52
N GLY A 207 -11.83 -18.76 -13.78
CA GLY A 207 -12.94 -19.17 -14.66
C GLY A 207 -13.28 -20.66 -14.61
N LYS A 208 -12.89 -21.39 -13.55
CA LYS A 208 -13.16 -22.83 -13.43
C LYS A 208 -14.67 -23.10 -13.40
N LEU A 209 -15.10 -24.12 -14.15
CA LEU A 209 -16.51 -24.51 -14.22
C LEU A 209 -16.99 -25.29 -13.00
N ASP A 210 -16.07 -25.99 -12.34
CA ASP A 210 -16.33 -26.82 -11.18
C ASP A 210 -15.16 -26.71 -10.18
N TRP A 211 -15.47 -26.58 -8.90
CA TRP A 211 -14.51 -26.48 -7.81
C TRP A 211 -15.18 -26.76 -6.48
N THR A 212 -14.38 -27.19 -5.51
CA THR A 212 -14.84 -27.50 -4.15
C THR A 212 -13.91 -26.82 -3.16
N LEU A 213 -14.48 -26.11 -2.19
CA LEU A 213 -13.76 -25.44 -1.12
C LEU A 213 -14.47 -25.71 0.22
N GLY A 214 -13.71 -25.84 1.29
CA GLY A 214 -14.24 -26.12 2.62
C GLY A 214 -13.15 -26.30 3.67
N VAL A 215 -13.55 -26.66 4.89
CA VAL A 215 -12.65 -26.94 6.03
C VAL A 215 -12.64 -28.45 6.26
N ARG A 216 -11.52 -29.10 6.61
CA ARG A 216 -11.44 -30.59 6.61
C ARG A 216 -12.38 -31.30 7.60
N SER A 217 -12.81 -30.65 8.68
CA SER A 217 -13.90 -31.16 9.54
C SER A 217 -15.30 -31.00 8.93
N PHE A 218 -15.41 -30.27 7.81
CA PHE A 218 -16.61 -29.84 7.10
C PHE A 218 -16.35 -29.84 5.56
N LEU A 219 -16.16 -31.02 4.95
CA LEU A 219 -15.93 -31.13 3.51
C LEU A 219 -17.23 -31.41 2.76
N TRP A 220 -17.48 -30.65 1.68
CA TRP A 220 -18.69 -30.77 0.84
C TRP A 220 -18.32 -31.21 -0.57
N LYS A 221 -19.23 -31.88 -1.30
CA LYS A 221 -19.05 -32.29 -2.70
C LYS A 221 -20.37 -32.11 -3.43
N GLY A 222 -20.37 -31.44 -4.58
CA GLY A 222 -21.55 -31.27 -5.43
C GLY A 222 -21.23 -30.51 -6.72
N LYS A 223 -21.90 -30.86 -7.82
CA LYS A 223 -21.83 -30.13 -9.09
C LYS A 223 -22.68 -28.86 -8.97
N GLY A 224 -22.03 -27.69 -8.99
CA GLY A 224 -22.70 -26.39 -8.79
C GLY A 224 -22.65 -25.91 -7.33
N TYR A 225 -22.80 -24.59 -7.15
CA TYR A 225 -22.59 -23.88 -5.87
C TYR A 225 -23.57 -24.35 -4.78
N ILE A 226 -23.19 -25.37 -4.00
CA ILE A 226 -24.01 -25.87 -2.89
C ILE A 226 -23.15 -25.95 -1.63
N PHE A 227 -23.61 -25.27 -0.57
CA PHE A 227 -22.99 -25.19 0.75
C PHE A 227 -23.75 -26.15 1.71
N ARG A 228 -23.08 -27.02 2.52
CA ARG A 228 -23.75 -28.04 3.39
C ARG A 228 -23.23 -28.11 4.85
N ALA A 229 -23.87 -27.46 5.81
CA ALA A 229 -23.54 -27.65 7.24
C ALA A 229 -24.30 -28.83 7.87
N GLU A 230 -23.65 -29.69 8.68
CA GLU A 230 -24.35 -30.71 9.50
C GLU A 230 -24.80 -30.10 10.84
N GLY A 231 -26.10 -30.23 11.18
CA GLY A 231 -26.61 -29.96 12.54
C GLY A 231 -27.70 -28.89 12.68
N ALA A 232 -28.11 -28.22 11.59
CA ALA A 232 -29.33 -27.41 11.54
C ALA A 232 -30.14 -27.84 10.32
N GLU A 233 -31.46 -27.73 10.39
CA GLU A 233 -32.37 -27.97 9.27
C GLU A 233 -31.81 -27.35 7.98
N LEU A 234 -31.40 -28.22 7.07
CA LEU A 234 -30.54 -27.92 5.93
C LEU A 234 -31.24 -27.02 4.92
N LEU A 235 -30.85 -25.74 4.86
CA LEU A 235 -31.10 -24.92 3.68
C LEU A 235 -30.02 -25.23 2.65
N GLU A 236 -30.35 -26.02 1.62
CA GLU A 236 -29.59 -26.02 0.36
C GLU A 236 -29.68 -24.61 -0.25
N LEU A 237 -28.72 -23.75 0.09
CA LEU A 237 -28.59 -22.45 -0.56
C LEU A 237 -27.91 -22.64 -1.92
N SER A 238 -28.73 -22.91 -2.94
CA SER A 238 -28.35 -22.65 -4.32
C SER A 238 -28.25 -21.13 -4.49
N LEU A 239 -27.03 -20.58 -4.37
CA LEU A 239 -26.80 -19.16 -4.60
C LEU A 239 -26.85 -18.91 -6.11
N ASP A 240 -27.94 -18.30 -6.58
CA ASP A 240 -28.04 -17.80 -7.95
C ASP A 240 -27.22 -16.50 -8.09
N LEU A 241 -25.90 -16.66 -8.23
CA LEU A 241 -24.99 -15.55 -8.45
C LEU A 241 -25.08 -15.12 -9.91
N ARG A 242 -25.57 -13.89 -10.16
CA ARG A 242 -25.60 -13.27 -11.51
C ARG A 242 -24.22 -13.26 -12.19
N VAL A 243 -23.15 -13.25 -11.39
CA VAL A 243 -21.76 -13.28 -11.86
C VAL A 243 -21.03 -14.41 -11.14
N LYS A 244 -20.35 -15.27 -11.91
CA LYS A 244 -19.53 -16.34 -11.34
C LYS A 244 -18.35 -15.73 -10.56
N PRO A 245 -18.13 -16.11 -9.29
CA PRO A 245 -17.04 -15.57 -8.50
C PRO A 245 -15.70 -16.09 -9.04
N SER A 246 -14.75 -15.20 -9.25
CA SER A 246 -13.36 -15.55 -9.61
C SER A 246 -12.48 -15.74 -8.37
N LYS A 247 -12.96 -15.29 -7.20
CA LYS A 247 -12.28 -15.33 -5.91
C LYS A 247 -13.31 -15.58 -4.81
N VAL A 248 -12.97 -16.45 -3.86
CA VAL A 248 -13.85 -16.84 -2.75
C VAL A 248 -13.08 -16.66 -1.44
N GLY A 249 -13.65 -15.86 -0.52
CA GLY A 249 -13.15 -15.72 0.85
C GLY A 249 -13.89 -16.67 1.78
N LEU A 250 -13.15 -17.32 2.67
CA LEU A 250 -13.66 -18.20 3.70
C LEU A 250 -13.27 -17.63 5.05
N TYR A 251 -14.25 -17.48 5.93
CA TYR A 251 -14.08 -17.03 7.30
C TYR A 251 -14.55 -18.13 8.25
N LEU A 252 -13.67 -18.52 9.16
CA LEU A 252 -13.92 -19.51 10.20
C LEU A 252 -13.79 -18.81 11.55
N ASP A 253 -14.89 -18.78 12.30
CA ASP A 253 -14.91 -18.36 13.70
C ASP A 253 -15.15 -19.59 14.58
N SER A 254 -14.10 -20.05 15.24
CA SER A 254 -14.18 -21.21 16.13
C SER A 254 -14.13 -20.72 17.57
N GLU A 255 -15.31 -20.54 18.17
CA GLU A 255 -15.48 -20.28 19.60
C GLU A 255 -15.12 -21.53 20.42
N ARG A 256 -14.62 -21.31 21.64
CA ARG A 256 -14.18 -22.35 22.57
C ARG A 256 -15.32 -23.17 23.15
#